data_AF-A0A941IWW8-F1
#
_entry.id   AF-A0A941IWW8-F1
#
_cell.length_a   1.000
_cell.length_b   1.000
_cell.length_c   1.000
_cell.angle_alpha   90.00
_cell.angle_beta   90.00
_cell.angle_gamma   90.00
#
_symmetry.space_group_name_H-M   'P 1'
#
loop_
_entity.id
_entity.type
_entity.pdbx_description
1 polymer ?
#
loop_
_entity_poly.entity_id
_entity_poly.type
_entity_poly.pdbx_seq_one_letter_code
_entity_poly.pdbx_strand_id
1 'polypeptide(L)'
;MDKRLNNRFNMYKVVRDWLTANREALGALPGLSESIDEFAAVLAAVAALDVTKGNGLSAASDNKNAARELLERRVMDTVRMLKAYAVFSENGISADELDMSASSLKRLAEMALLSRSQRVIQLAEAYQEAAAPYGLDAAAVDGLKQAHQQFDQKQTAVRSAIVNRKDAGEQLEARMDEADDLLKGKLDVLMEVVAINQPELYNQYRGARVIVDR
;
A
#
# COMPACT_ATOMS: atom_id res chain seq x y z
N MET A 1 -9.20 -5.45 -8.36
CA MET A 1 -9.70 -6.79 -8.73
C MET A 1 -9.33 -7.14 -10.18
N ASP A 2 -9.37 -8.43 -10.55
CA ASP A 2 -9.32 -8.82 -11.96
C ASP A 2 -10.65 -8.52 -12.67
N LYS A 3 -10.70 -8.65 -14.00
CA LYS A 3 -11.89 -8.35 -14.81
C LYS A 3 -13.10 -9.21 -14.40
N ARG A 4 -12.89 -10.50 -14.16
CA ARG A 4 -13.96 -11.46 -13.85
C ARG A 4 -14.59 -11.16 -12.49
N LEU A 5 -13.76 -10.95 -11.47
CA LEU A 5 -14.18 -10.57 -10.13
C LEU A 5 -14.87 -9.20 -10.12
N ASN A 6 -14.39 -8.24 -10.90
CA ASN A 6 -15.05 -6.94 -11.06
C ASN A 6 -16.46 -7.08 -11.65
N ASN A 7 -16.64 -7.87 -12.71
CA ASN A 7 -17.95 -8.08 -13.33
C ASN A 7 -18.92 -8.76 -12.35
N ARG A 8 -18.43 -9.76 -11.60
CA ARG A 8 -19.20 -10.44 -10.56
C ARG A 8 -19.58 -9.50 -9.40
N PHE A 9 -18.63 -8.71 -8.91
CA PHE A 9 -18.86 -7.73 -7.85
C PHE A 9 -19.84 -6.61 -8.29
N ASN A 10 -19.79 -6.21 -9.55
CA ASN A 10 -20.76 -5.29 -10.12
C ASN A 10 -22.18 -5.87 -10.12
N MET A 11 -22.33 -7.13 -10.52
CA MET A 11 -23.62 -7.84 -10.43
C MET A 11 -24.12 -7.87 -8.97
N TYR A 12 -23.27 -8.24 -8.01
CA TYR A 12 -23.65 -8.25 -6.59
C TYR A 12 -24.15 -6.90 -6.09
N LYS A 13 -23.51 -5.80 -6.49
CA LYS A 13 -23.96 -4.44 -6.13
C LYS A 13 -25.35 -4.13 -6.71
N VAL A 14 -25.59 -4.48 -7.98
CA VAL A 14 -26.91 -4.29 -8.61
C VAL A 14 -27.98 -5.10 -7.89
N VAL A 15 -27.68 -6.36 -7.51
CA VAL A 15 -28.60 -7.20 -6.72
C VAL A 15 -28.88 -6.58 -5.35
N ARG A 16 -27.85 -6.15 -4.61
CA ARG A 16 -28.00 -5.48 -3.31
C ARG A 16 -28.88 -4.23 -3.44
N ASP A 17 -28.63 -3.41 -4.44
CA ASP A 17 -29.36 -2.15 -4.64
C ASP A 17 -30.83 -2.43 -4.96
N TRP A 18 -31.10 -3.42 -5.81
CA TRP A 18 -32.47 -3.86 -6.10
C TRP A 18 -33.17 -4.44 -4.86
N LEU A 19 -32.51 -5.31 -4.10
CA LEU A 19 -33.07 -5.89 -2.86
C LEU A 19 -33.37 -4.81 -1.81
N THR A 20 -32.51 -3.81 -1.70
CA THR A 20 -32.68 -2.70 -0.76
C THR A 20 -33.85 -1.81 -1.19
N ALA A 21 -33.96 -1.48 -2.48
CA ALA A 21 -35.04 -0.66 -3.03
C ALA A 21 -36.41 -1.34 -2.93
N ASN A 22 -36.47 -2.66 -2.98
CA ASN A 22 -37.71 -3.44 -2.96
C ASN A 22 -37.99 -4.11 -1.61
N ARG A 23 -37.27 -3.74 -0.54
CA ARG A 23 -37.33 -4.42 0.76
C ARG A 23 -38.75 -4.47 1.34
N GLU A 24 -39.55 -3.41 1.16
CA GLU A 24 -40.95 -3.37 1.60
C GLU A 24 -41.85 -4.30 0.77
N ALA A 25 -41.68 -4.33 -0.56
CA ALA A 25 -42.48 -5.12 -1.49
C ALA A 25 -42.18 -6.63 -1.40
N LEU A 26 -40.95 -7.00 -1.03
CA LEU A 26 -40.52 -8.38 -0.81
C LEU A 26 -41.15 -9.02 0.44
N GLY A 27 -41.92 -8.26 1.21
CA GLY A 27 -42.73 -8.75 2.33
C GLY A 27 -41.89 -9.22 3.52
N ALA A 28 -42.58 -9.62 4.59
CA ALA A 28 -41.97 -10.14 5.82
C ALA A 28 -41.54 -11.61 5.66
N LEU A 29 -40.80 -11.94 4.59
CA LEU A 29 -40.16 -13.25 4.48
C LEU A 29 -39.17 -13.41 5.63
N PRO A 30 -39.34 -14.43 6.50
CA PRO A 30 -38.44 -14.65 7.62
C PRO A 30 -36.98 -14.75 7.15
N GLY A 31 -36.08 -14.00 7.79
CA GLY A 31 -34.66 -14.01 7.47
C GLY A 31 -34.24 -13.20 6.22
N LEU A 32 -35.18 -12.62 5.46
CA LEU A 32 -34.82 -11.84 4.26
C LEU A 32 -34.04 -10.57 4.61
N SER A 33 -34.53 -9.76 5.54
CA SER A 33 -33.85 -8.50 5.90
C SER A 33 -32.43 -8.78 6.42
N GLU A 34 -32.29 -9.78 7.30
CA GLU A 34 -30.99 -10.19 7.84
C GLU A 34 -30.05 -10.66 6.72
N SER A 35 -30.54 -11.46 5.77
CA SER A 35 -29.74 -11.92 4.63
C SER A 35 -29.31 -10.77 3.71
N ILE A 36 -30.16 -9.76 3.50
CA ILE A 36 -29.79 -8.56 2.71
C ILE A 36 -28.71 -7.77 3.45
N ASP A 37 -28.84 -7.58 4.76
CA ASP A 37 -27.90 -6.82 5.57
C ASP A 37 -26.53 -7.53 5.65
N GLU A 38 -26.52 -8.86 5.82
CA GLU A 38 -25.32 -9.69 5.79
C GLU A 38 -24.61 -9.62 4.43
N PHE A 39 -25.36 -9.77 3.33
CA PHE A 39 -24.82 -9.63 1.98
C PHE A 39 -24.23 -8.23 1.74
N ALA A 40 -24.94 -7.17 2.16
CA ALA A 40 -24.44 -5.80 2.05
C ALA A 40 -23.14 -5.58 2.84
N ALA A 41 -23.02 -6.16 4.04
CA ALA A 41 -21.82 -6.09 4.86
C ALA A 41 -20.63 -6.79 4.19
N VAL A 42 -20.83 -7.97 3.60
CA VAL A 42 -19.78 -8.69 2.85
C VAL A 42 -19.31 -7.85 1.65
N LEU A 43 -20.24 -7.24 0.89
CA LEU A 43 -19.86 -6.38 -0.25
C LEU A 43 -19.11 -5.12 0.19
N ALA A 44 -19.43 -4.54 1.34
CA ALA A 44 -18.68 -3.42 1.91
C ALA A 44 -17.25 -3.84 2.30
N ALA A 45 -17.08 -5.03 2.88
CA ALA A 45 -15.76 -5.60 3.18
C ALA A 45 -14.93 -5.84 1.92
N VAL A 46 -15.53 -6.39 0.84
CA VAL A 46 -14.87 -6.56 -0.46
C VAL A 46 -14.38 -5.21 -1.01
N ALA A 47 -15.20 -4.17 -0.97
CA ALA A 47 -14.82 -2.84 -1.44
C ALA A 47 -13.62 -2.25 -0.66
N ALA A 48 -13.62 -2.38 0.66
CA ALA A 48 -12.52 -1.91 1.51
C ALA A 48 -11.20 -2.66 1.23
N LEU A 49 -11.28 -3.98 1.01
CA LEU A 49 -10.12 -4.81 0.66
C LEU A 49 -9.55 -4.45 -0.71
N ASP A 50 -10.39 -4.12 -1.70
CA ASP A 50 -9.91 -3.73 -3.04
C ASP A 50 -9.14 -2.40 -3.01
N VAL A 51 -9.61 -1.43 -2.22
CA VAL A 51 -8.88 -0.17 -1.98
C VAL A 51 -7.52 -0.44 -1.33
N THR A 52 -7.50 -1.29 -0.31
CA THR A 52 -6.26 -1.67 0.40
C THR A 52 -5.26 -2.34 -0.55
N LYS A 53 -5.74 -3.27 -1.39
CA LYS A 53 -4.94 -3.98 -2.40
C LYS A 53 -4.40 -3.04 -3.49
N GLY A 54 -5.14 -1.98 -3.84
CA GLY A 54 -4.78 -1.02 -4.88
C GLY A 54 -3.76 0.03 -4.44
N ASN A 55 -3.88 0.58 -3.23
CA ASN A 55 -3.16 1.81 -2.84
C ASN A 55 -1.89 1.58 -2.00
N GLY A 56 -1.74 0.44 -1.33
CA GLY A 56 -0.67 0.25 -0.35
C GLY A 56 0.76 0.24 -0.92
N LEU A 57 0.94 -0.32 -2.12
CA LEU A 57 2.29 -0.61 -2.64
C LEU A 57 2.93 0.57 -3.38
N SER A 58 2.17 1.31 -4.18
CA SER A 58 2.68 2.48 -4.92
C SER A 58 3.15 3.56 -3.96
N ALA A 59 2.29 3.96 -3.01
CA ALA A 59 2.61 4.95 -2.00
C ALA A 59 3.82 4.56 -1.14
N ALA A 60 3.94 3.27 -0.76
CA ALA A 60 5.11 2.79 -0.02
C ALA A 60 6.40 2.88 -0.87
N SER A 61 6.31 2.56 -2.15
CA SER A 61 7.45 2.61 -3.09
C SER A 61 7.91 4.04 -3.34
N ASP A 62 6.98 4.97 -3.57
CA ASP A 62 7.29 6.40 -3.79
C ASP A 62 7.94 7.01 -2.56
N ASN A 63 7.41 6.73 -1.37
CA ASN A 63 7.99 7.17 -0.11
C ASN A 63 9.40 6.63 0.12
N LYS A 64 9.67 5.36 -0.26
CA LYS A 64 11.02 4.79 -0.19
C LYS A 64 11.98 5.49 -1.16
N ASN A 65 11.54 5.77 -2.38
CA ASN A 65 12.36 6.46 -3.37
C ASN A 65 12.71 7.88 -2.92
N ALA A 66 11.74 8.62 -2.37
CA ALA A 66 11.99 9.95 -1.80
C ALA A 66 12.98 9.90 -0.63
N ALA A 67 12.84 8.92 0.28
CA ALA A 67 13.79 8.71 1.38
C ALA A 67 15.20 8.34 0.87
N ARG A 68 15.27 7.54 -0.20
CA ARG A 68 16.53 7.20 -0.86
C ARG A 68 17.24 8.43 -1.42
N GLU A 69 16.53 9.24 -2.20
CA GLU A 69 17.08 10.47 -2.79
C GLU A 69 17.56 11.45 -1.72
N LEU A 70 16.82 11.56 -0.61
CA LEU A 70 17.23 12.35 0.54
C LEU A 70 18.53 11.82 1.15
N LEU A 71 18.64 10.51 1.37
CA LEU A 71 19.85 9.88 1.90
C LEU A 71 21.05 10.09 0.97
N GLU A 72 20.90 9.84 -0.32
CA GLU A 72 21.96 10.05 -1.32
C GLU A 72 22.45 11.50 -1.32
N ARG A 73 21.53 12.47 -1.23
CA ARG A 73 21.87 13.89 -1.15
C ARG A 73 22.65 14.21 0.11
N ARG A 74 22.16 13.78 1.28
CA ARG A 74 22.84 14.03 2.57
C ARG A 74 24.22 13.41 2.62
N VAL A 75 24.39 12.19 2.10
CA VAL A 75 25.71 11.56 1.98
C VAL A 75 26.65 12.41 1.13
N MET A 76 26.21 12.88 -0.04
CA MET A 76 27.05 13.70 -0.91
C MET A 76 27.42 15.04 -0.29
N ASP A 77 26.49 15.70 0.41
CA ASP A 77 26.75 16.98 1.08
C ASP A 77 27.79 16.81 2.18
N THR A 78 27.64 15.80 3.05
CA THR A 78 28.60 15.47 4.10
C THR A 78 29.98 15.11 3.53
N VAL A 79 30.04 14.32 2.46
CA VAL A 79 31.31 13.97 1.79
C VAL A 79 31.99 15.21 1.23
N ARG A 80 31.25 16.17 0.66
CA ARG A 80 31.81 17.43 0.16
C ARG A 80 32.41 18.27 1.29
N MET A 81 31.73 18.36 2.43
CA MET A 81 32.23 19.06 3.61
C MET A 81 33.52 18.40 4.13
N LEU A 82 33.53 17.07 4.26
CA LEU A 82 34.72 16.32 4.68
C LEU A 82 35.88 16.44 3.68
N LYS A 83 35.60 16.45 2.37
CA LYS A 83 36.61 16.70 1.32
C LYS A 83 37.24 18.08 1.45
N ALA A 84 36.42 19.12 1.64
CA ALA A 84 36.92 20.47 1.82
C ALA A 84 37.85 20.55 3.04
N TYR A 85 37.42 19.99 4.17
CA TYR A 85 38.24 19.91 5.37
C TYR A 85 39.57 19.17 5.13
N ALA A 86 39.53 18.00 4.49
CA ALA A 86 40.72 17.18 4.23
C ALA A 86 41.76 17.89 3.35
N VAL A 87 41.31 18.61 2.31
CA VAL A 87 42.19 19.34 1.39
C VAL A 87 42.92 20.49 2.08
N PHE A 88 42.23 21.27 2.91
CA PHE A 88 42.80 22.50 3.49
C PHE A 88 43.52 22.28 4.82
N SER A 89 43.32 21.13 5.46
CA SER A 89 43.88 20.87 6.80
C SER A 89 45.00 19.82 6.79
N GLU A 90 45.47 19.38 5.61
CA GLU A 90 46.46 18.30 5.43
C GLU A 90 46.18 17.05 6.28
N ASN A 91 44.89 16.74 6.48
CA ASN A 91 44.47 15.68 7.38
C ASN A 91 44.42 14.32 6.71
N GLY A 92 44.78 13.28 7.46
CA GLY A 92 44.88 11.89 7.01
C GLY A 92 43.55 11.18 6.74
N ILE A 93 42.46 11.90 6.41
CA ILE A 93 41.26 11.23 5.88
C ILE A 93 41.64 10.64 4.54
N SER A 94 41.44 9.32 4.38
CA SER A 94 41.78 8.66 3.13
C SER A 94 40.93 9.22 1.99
N ALA A 95 41.59 9.66 0.91
CA ALA A 95 40.93 10.15 -0.28
C ALA A 95 39.96 9.11 -0.87
N ASP A 96 40.29 7.82 -0.74
CA ASP A 96 39.46 6.70 -1.20
C ASP A 96 38.15 6.58 -0.40
N GLU A 97 38.16 6.94 0.89
CA GLU A 97 36.94 6.91 1.71
C GLU A 97 35.94 7.97 1.29
N LEU A 98 36.44 9.10 0.78
CA LEU A 98 35.66 10.21 0.27
C LEU A 98 35.41 10.14 -1.23
N ASP A 99 36.05 9.24 -1.98
CA ASP A 99 35.85 9.13 -3.42
C ASP A 99 34.50 8.52 -3.76
N MET A 100 33.53 9.40 -4.01
CA MET A 100 32.15 9.04 -4.33
C MET A 100 31.55 10.07 -5.27
N SER A 101 30.72 9.59 -6.18
CA SER A 101 29.89 10.42 -7.06
C SER A 101 28.41 10.15 -6.83
N ALA A 102 27.55 11.13 -7.12
CA ALA A 102 26.10 10.95 -7.06
C ALA A 102 25.63 9.77 -7.91
N SER A 103 26.23 9.57 -9.09
CA SER A 103 25.95 8.43 -9.96
C SER A 103 26.35 7.08 -9.33
N SER A 104 27.46 7.04 -8.59
CA SER A 104 27.88 5.82 -7.89
C SER A 104 26.90 5.45 -6.77
N LEU A 105 26.42 6.44 -5.99
CA LEU A 105 25.43 6.22 -4.94
C LEU A 105 24.09 5.73 -5.48
N LYS A 106 23.61 6.32 -6.59
CA LYS A 106 22.37 5.91 -7.26
C LYS A 106 22.38 4.45 -7.71
N ARG A 107 23.55 3.92 -8.05
CA ARG A 107 23.72 2.54 -8.52
C ARG A 107 23.90 1.54 -7.38
N LEU A 108 24.07 1.98 -6.14
CA LEU A 108 24.24 1.07 -5.00
C LEU A 108 22.95 0.32 -4.70
N ALA A 109 23.09 -0.98 -4.43
CA ALA A 109 22.04 -1.76 -3.78
C ALA A 109 21.66 -1.10 -2.44
N GLU A 110 20.40 -1.25 -2.01
CA GLU A 110 19.86 -0.58 -0.82
C GLU A 110 20.71 -0.84 0.44
N MET A 111 21.11 -2.10 0.68
CA MET A 111 21.98 -2.42 1.82
C MET A 111 23.39 -1.86 1.70
N ALA A 112 23.91 -1.76 0.48
CA ALA A 112 25.21 -1.15 0.24
C ALA A 112 25.15 0.37 0.48
N LEU A 113 24.02 1.03 0.13
CA LEU A 113 23.80 2.44 0.42
C LEU A 113 23.68 2.69 1.94
N LEU A 114 22.98 1.84 2.68
CA LEU A 114 22.91 1.92 4.15
C LEU A 114 24.29 1.73 4.79
N SER A 115 25.02 0.69 4.37
CA SER A 115 26.38 0.43 4.87
C SER A 115 27.33 1.59 4.56
N ARG A 116 27.24 2.16 3.35
CA ARG A 116 28.09 3.27 2.93
C ARG A 116 27.74 4.57 3.66
N SER A 117 26.45 4.87 3.83
CA SER A 117 26.02 6.03 4.62
C SER A 117 26.40 5.91 6.09
N GLN A 118 26.34 4.72 6.68
CA GLN A 118 26.81 4.50 8.06
C GLN A 118 28.31 4.80 8.21
N ARG A 119 29.14 4.42 7.23
CA ARG A 119 30.57 4.78 7.24
C ARG A 119 30.77 6.29 7.16
N VAL A 120 29.98 6.99 6.35
CA VAL A 120 30.05 8.46 6.23
C VAL A 120 29.58 9.13 7.52
N ILE A 121 28.56 8.59 8.21
CA ILE A 121 28.15 9.06 9.55
C ILE A 121 29.30 8.93 10.54
N GLN A 122 29.96 7.77 10.60
CA GLN A 122 31.09 7.54 11.51
C GLN A 122 32.25 8.52 11.26
N LEU A 123 32.59 8.75 9.98
CA LEU A 123 33.59 9.76 9.60
C LEU A 123 33.14 11.17 9.99
N ALA A 124 31.88 11.50 9.75
CA ALA A 124 31.34 12.82 10.07
C ALA A 124 31.38 13.10 11.57
N GLU A 125 31.02 12.12 12.40
CA GLU A 125 31.12 12.21 13.86
C GLU A 125 32.57 12.36 14.32
N ALA A 126 33.49 11.58 13.74
CA ALA A 126 34.91 11.60 14.12
C ALA A 126 35.58 12.96 13.84
N TYR A 127 35.17 13.65 12.77
CA TYR A 127 35.77 14.92 12.35
C TYR A 127 34.86 16.14 12.54
N GLN A 128 33.74 16.00 13.23
CA GLN A 128 32.71 17.05 13.34
C GLN A 128 33.28 18.38 13.84
N GLU A 129 34.00 18.37 14.97
CA GLU A 129 34.54 19.60 15.56
C GLU A 129 35.53 20.31 14.64
N ALA A 130 36.42 19.54 14.01
CA ALA A 130 37.48 20.08 13.17
C ALA A 130 36.98 20.51 11.78
N ALA A 131 35.96 19.84 11.25
CA ALA A 131 35.32 20.17 9.97
C ALA A 131 34.16 21.16 10.10
N ALA A 132 33.80 21.59 11.32
CA ALA A 132 32.73 22.56 11.56
C ALA A 132 32.88 23.88 10.75
N PRO A 133 34.08 24.47 10.58
CA PRO A 133 34.26 25.66 9.74
C PRO A 133 33.91 25.45 8.26
N TYR A 134 33.88 24.19 7.80
CA TYR A 134 33.53 23.80 6.43
C TYR A 134 32.05 23.40 6.29
N GLY A 135 31.24 23.63 7.33
CA GLY A 135 29.80 23.40 7.33
C GLY A 135 29.37 22.05 7.90
N LEU A 136 30.28 21.25 8.45
CA LEU A 136 29.94 19.99 9.15
C LEU A 136 29.55 20.26 10.61
N ASP A 137 28.42 20.94 10.80
CA ASP A 137 27.86 21.17 12.13
C ASP A 137 27.02 19.96 12.63
N ALA A 138 26.56 20.04 13.88
CA ALA A 138 25.73 18.98 14.47
C ALA A 138 24.43 18.75 13.67
N ALA A 139 23.85 19.81 13.10
CA ALA A 139 22.62 19.70 12.32
C ALA A 139 22.84 18.95 10.98
N ALA A 140 24.01 19.10 10.36
CA ALA A 140 24.39 18.34 9.17
C ALA A 140 24.54 16.85 9.47
N VAL A 141 25.22 16.50 10.57
CA VAL A 141 25.39 15.10 11.01
C VAL A 141 24.05 14.47 11.38
N ASP A 142 23.21 15.18 12.15
CA ASP A 142 21.88 14.69 12.51
C ASP A 142 20.96 14.56 11.31
N GLY A 143 21.03 15.50 10.35
CA GLY A 143 20.31 15.41 9.09
C GLY A 143 20.67 14.17 8.27
N LEU A 144 21.94 13.77 8.26
CA LEU A 144 22.37 12.52 7.62
C LEU A 144 21.87 11.28 8.38
N LYS A 145 21.98 11.26 9.71
CA LYS A 145 21.46 10.16 10.55
C LYS A 145 19.96 9.95 10.37
N GLN A 146 19.19 11.04 10.37
CA GLN A 146 17.74 10.99 10.16
C GLN A 146 17.41 10.45 8.77
N ALA A 147 18.11 10.89 7.72
CA ALA A 147 17.90 10.36 6.37
C ALA A 147 18.24 8.86 6.26
N HIS A 148 19.30 8.41 6.96
CA HIS A 148 19.67 7.00 7.02
C HIS A 148 18.55 6.17 7.67
N GLN A 149 18.10 6.57 8.86
CA GLN A 149 17.05 5.88 9.60
C GLN A 149 15.72 5.87 8.83
N GLN A 150 15.36 6.98 8.19
CA GLN A 150 14.14 7.07 7.37
C GLN A 150 14.20 6.08 6.20
N PHE A 151 15.32 6.02 5.48
CA PHE A 151 15.44 5.08 4.35
C PHE A 151 15.37 3.62 4.81
N ASP A 152 16.04 3.26 5.90
CA ASP A 152 16.01 1.91 6.50
C ASP A 152 14.57 1.50 6.90
N GLN A 153 13.85 2.38 7.60
CA GLN A 153 12.45 2.14 7.98
C GLN A 153 11.52 1.97 6.77
N LYS A 154 11.68 2.81 5.74
CA LYS A 154 10.84 2.75 4.53
C LYS A 154 11.14 1.52 3.68
N GLN A 155 12.35 0.97 3.73
CA GLN A 155 12.66 -0.30 3.06
C GLN A 155 11.81 -1.46 3.61
N THR A 156 11.72 -1.56 4.94
CA THR A 156 10.88 -2.56 5.61
C THR A 156 9.39 -2.33 5.30
N ALA A 157 8.94 -1.07 5.27
CA ALA A 157 7.55 -0.73 4.98
C ALA A 157 7.06 -1.23 3.60
N VAL A 158 7.93 -1.22 2.57
CA VAL A 158 7.57 -1.76 1.25
C VAL A 158 7.31 -3.26 1.32
N ARG A 159 8.13 -4.01 2.08
CA ARG A 159 7.92 -5.45 2.27
C ARG A 159 6.60 -5.72 2.99
N SER A 160 6.31 -4.98 4.06
CA SER A 160 5.01 -5.06 4.75
C SER A 160 3.84 -4.73 3.83
N ALA A 161 3.97 -3.72 2.95
CA ALA A 161 2.94 -3.38 1.98
C ALA A 161 2.70 -4.50 0.96
N ILE A 162 3.73 -5.25 0.54
CA ILE A 162 3.59 -6.42 -0.33
C ILE A 162 2.82 -7.53 0.39
N VAL A 163 3.17 -7.85 1.64
CA VAL A 163 2.47 -8.86 2.45
C VAL A 163 1.01 -8.47 2.62
N ASN A 164 0.73 -7.25 3.08
CA ASN A 164 -0.63 -6.76 3.27
C ASN A 164 -1.45 -6.78 1.98
N ARG A 165 -0.84 -6.46 0.83
CA ARG A 165 -1.50 -6.54 -0.47
C ARG A 165 -1.88 -7.96 -0.85
N LYS A 166 -1.01 -8.93 -0.56
CA LYS A 166 -1.27 -10.35 -0.80
C LYS A 166 -2.41 -10.82 0.10
N ASP A 167 -2.31 -10.57 1.40
CA ASP A 167 -3.33 -10.98 2.38
C ASP A 167 -4.68 -10.34 2.07
N ALA A 168 -4.72 -9.05 1.70
CA ALA A 168 -5.94 -8.38 1.25
C ALA A 168 -6.51 -9.02 -0.03
N GLY A 169 -5.65 -9.53 -0.92
CA GLY A 169 -6.07 -10.26 -2.10
C GLY A 169 -6.74 -11.59 -1.78
N GLU A 170 -6.14 -12.38 -0.89
CA GLU A 170 -6.69 -13.67 -0.44
C GLU A 170 -8.02 -13.47 0.31
N GLN A 171 -8.08 -12.48 1.22
CA GLN A 171 -9.31 -12.14 1.92
C GLN A 171 -10.40 -11.65 0.96
N LEU A 172 -10.05 -10.86 -0.06
CA LEU A 172 -11.01 -10.39 -1.04
C LEU A 172 -11.67 -11.56 -1.77
N GLU A 173 -10.87 -12.54 -2.20
CA GLU A 173 -11.39 -13.74 -2.87
C GLU A 173 -12.30 -14.54 -1.94
N ALA A 174 -11.89 -14.77 -0.68
CA ALA A 174 -12.73 -15.46 0.30
C ALA A 174 -14.07 -14.73 0.55
N ARG A 175 -14.06 -13.39 0.65
CA ARG A 175 -15.30 -12.59 0.81
C ARG A 175 -16.17 -12.60 -0.45
N MET A 176 -15.56 -12.69 -1.62
CA MET A 176 -16.29 -12.82 -2.88
C MET A 176 -16.97 -14.19 -3.02
N ASP A 177 -16.46 -15.23 -2.37
CA ASP A 177 -17.08 -16.56 -2.32
C ASP A 177 -18.16 -16.61 -1.22
N GLU A 178 -17.92 -15.99 -0.06
CA GLU A 178 -18.96 -15.76 0.98
C GLU A 178 -20.18 -15.01 0.43
N ALA A 179 -19.95 -13.99 -0.40
CA ALA A 179 -21.02 -13.28 -1.10
C ALA A 179 -21.81 -14.20 -2.04
N ASP A 180 -21.13 -15.12 -2.72
CA ASP A 180 -21.76 -16.08 -3.64
C ASP A 180 -22.61 -17.09 -2.88
N ASP A 181 -22.11 -17.58 -1.75
CA ASP A 181 -22.81 -18.51 -0.86
C ASP A 181 -24.04 -17.86 -0.22
N LEU A 182 -23.95 -16.60 0.22
CA LEU A 182 -25.12 -15.86 0.74
C LEU A 182 -26.16 -15.62 -0.35
N LEU A 183 -25.72 -15.26 -1.55
CA LEU A 183 -26.61 -15.05 -2.68
C LEU A 183 -27.34 -16.35 -3.03
N LYS A 184 -26.62 -17.45 -3.27
CA LYS A 184 -27.19 -18.72 -3.71
C LYS A 184 -27.89 -19.51 -2.61
N GLY A 185 -27.33 -19.50 -1.41
CA GLY A 185 -27.79 -20.30 -0.28
C GLY A 185 -28.93 -19.68 0.51
N LYS A 186 -29.08 -18.34 0.48
CA LYS A 186 -30.13 -17.63 1.22
C LYS A 186 -31.03 -16.84 0.30
N LEU A 187 -30.47 -15.84 -0.40
CA LEU A 187 -31.28 -14.87 -1.13
C LEU A 187 -32.04 -15.50 -2.30
N ASP A 188 -31.39 -16.35 -3.09
CA ASP A 188 -32.01 -17.07 -4.21
C ASP A 188 -33.19 -17.93 -3.76
N VAL A 189 -32.97 -18.70 -2.69
CA VAL A 189 -33.97 -19.60 -2.12
C VAL A 189 -35.19 -18.80 -1.64
N LEU A 190 -34.97 -17.65 -1.00
CA LEU A 190 -36.05 -16.75 -0.61
C LEU A 190 -36.77 -16.14 -1.83
N MET A 191 -36.04 -15.83 -2.90
CA MET A 191 -36.62 -15.29 -4.13
C MET A 191 -37.44 -16.32 -4.92
N GLU A 192 -37.21 -17.61 -4.75
CA GLU A 192 -38.08 -18.65 -5.29
C GLU A 192 -39.49 -18.60 -4.66
N VAL A 193 -39.60 -18.24 -3.38
CA VAL A 193 -40.90 -18.01 -2.72
C VAL A 193 -41.60 -16.77 -3.29
N VAL A 194 -40.83 -15.72 -3.58
CA VAL A 194 -41.34 -14.51 -4.25
C VAL A 194 -41.83 -14.85 -5.66
N ALA A 195 -41.17 -15.75 -6.37
CA ALA A 195 -41.57 -16.16 -7.73
C ALA A 195 -42.99 -16.74 -7.80
N ILE A 196 -43.45 -17.40 -6.73
CA ILE A 196 -44.79 -18.00 -6.66
C ILE A 196 -45.87 -16.92 -6.58
N ASN A 197 -45.65 -15.90 -5.76
CA ASN A 197 -46.67 -14.90 -5.41
C ASN A 197 -46.54 -13.60 -6.22
N GLN A 198 -45.33 -13.27 -6.68
CA GLN A 198 -44.97 -12.00 -7.33
C GLN A 198 -43.95 -12.25 -8.47
N PRO A 199 -44.36 -12.93 -9.55
CA PRO A 199 -43.44 -13.34 -10.63
C PRO A 199 -42.77 -12.16 -11.35
N GLU A 200 -43.44 -11.01 -11.46
CA GLU A 200 -42.83 -9.80 -12.05
C GLU A 200 -41.65 -9.29 -11.23
N LEU A 201 -41.78 -9.29 -9.89
CA LEU A 201 -40.72 -8.87 -8.98
C LEU A 201 -39.52 -9.84 -9.05
N TYR A 202 -39.79 -11.14 -9.13
CA TYR A 202 -38.75 -12.14 -9.35
C TYR A 202 -38.03 -11.98 -10.70
N ASN A 203 -38.73 -11.61 -11.78
CA ASN A 203 -38.10 -11.37 -13.08
C ASN A 203 -37.12 -10.18 -13.03
N GLN A 204 -37.47 -9.11 -12.31
CA GLN A 204 -36.57 -7.98 -12.10
C GLN A 204 -35.33 -8.39 -11.30
N TYR A 205 -35.50 -9.20 -10.26
CA TYR A 205 -34.38 -9.79 -9.51
C TYR A 205 -33.45 -10.60 -10.42
N ARG A 206 -34.00 -11.47 -11.27
CA ARG A 206 -33.21 -12.23 -12.24
C ARG A 206 -32.47 -11.33 -13.22
N GLY A 207 -33.06 -10.20 -13.62
CA GLY A 207 -32.38 -9.17 -14.40
C GLY A 207 -31.18 -8.56 -13.66
N ALA A 208 -31.33 -8.26 -12.37
CA ALA A 208 -30.25 -7.77 -11.52
C ALA A 208 -29.10 -8.78 -11.37
N ARG A 209 -29.37 -10.08 -11.52
CA ARG A 209 -28.40 -11.18 -11.42
C ARG A 209 -27.58 -11.45 -12.67
N VAL A 210 -27.85 -10.73 -13.76
CA VAL A 210 -27.08 -10.89 -15.01
C VAL A 210 -25.70 -10.28 -14.83
N ILE A 211 -24.66 -11.10 -15.03
CA ILE A 211 -23.29 -10.61 -15.14
C ILE A 211 -23.13 -10.00 -16.53
N VAL A 212 -22.81 -8.70 -16.57
CA VAL A 212 -22.53 -7.99 -17.81
C VAL A 212 -21.03 -7.95 -18.03
N ASP A 213 -20.55 -8.71 -19.01
CA ASP A 213 -19.16 -8.66 -19.43
C ASP A 213 -18.92 -7.42 -20.30
N ARG A 214 -18.28 -6.40 -19.71
CA ARG A 214 -17.74 -5.23 -20.43
C ARG A 214 -16.23 -5.28 -20.39
#